data_AF-A0A1Z5HS22-F1
#
_entry.id   AF-A0A1Z5HS22-F1
#
_cell.length_a   1.000
_cell.length_b   1.000
_cell.length_c   1.000
_cell.angle_alpha   90.00
_cell.angle_beta   90.00
_cell.angle_gamma   90.00
#
_symmetry.space_group_name_H-M   'P 1'
#
loop_
_entity.id
_entity.type
_entity.pdbx_description
1 polymer ?
#
loop_
_entity_poly.entity_id
_entity_poly.type
_entity_poly.pdbx_seq_one_letter_code
_entity_poly.pdbx_strand_id
1 'polypeptide(L)'
;MKLSEWARKQGISYKTAWKWYKEGKLPVPAYQTPTGTILVKVGEEKEGGKTAVYARVSSADQRADLDRQVARLLEFANSQGMAVAKTVTEIGSGLNGRRRKLMRLLSDPEVTTIIVEHRDRLAR
;
A
#
# COMPACT_ATOMS: atom_id res chain seq x y z
N MET A 1 -9.25 -2.65 -17.90
CA MET A 1 -10.72 -2.77 -18.06
C MET A 1 -11.14 -2.24 -19.43
N LYS A 2 -12.32 -2.60 -19.95
CA LYS A 2 -12.82 -2.04 -21.22
C LYS A 2 -13.22 -0.57 -21.05
N LEU A 3 -13.11 0.24 -22.11
CA LEU A 3 -13.55 1.64 -22.08
C LEU A 3 -15.02 1.82 -21.70
N SER A 4 -15.89 0.89 -22.12
CA SER A 4 -17.32 0.89 -21.74
C SER A 4 -17.54 0.68 -20.25
N GLU A 5 -16.79 -0.23 -19.63
CA GLU A 5 -16.84 -0.49 -18.19
C GLU A 5 -16.29 0.71 -17.40
N TRP A 6 -15.17 1.27 -17.88
CA TRP A 6 -14.59 2.48 -17.29
C TRP A 6 -15.56 3.66 -17.35
N ALA A 7 -16.19 3.91 -18.51
CA ALA A 7 -17.17 4.97 -18.69
C ALA A 7 -18.34 4.83 -17.69
N ARG A 8 -18.87 3.60 -17.54
CA ARG A 8 -19.93 3.30 -16.56
C ARG A 8 -19.50 3.58 -15.13
N LYS A 9 -18.27 3.20 -14.73
CA LYS A 9 -17.71 3.49 -13.40
C LYS A 9 -17.58 4.99 -13.13
N GLN A 10 -17.20 5.77 -14.15
CA GLN A 10 -17.07 7.23 -14.05
C GLN A 10 -18.41 7.97 -14.19
N GLY A 11 -19.53 7.26 -14.37
CA GLY A 11 -20.85 7.88 -14.55
C GLY A 11 -21.02 8.63 -15.87
N ILE A 12 -20.19 8.36 -16.89
CA ILE A 12 -20.26 9.00 -18.20
C ILE A 12 -20.70 8.03 -19.29
N SER A 13 -21.26 8.56 -20.38
CA SER A 13 -21.62 7.74 -21.54
C SER A 13 -20.37 7.17 -22.24
N TYR A 14 -20.50 5.97 -22.81
CA TYR A 14 -19.44 5.38 -23.65
C TYR A 14 -19.04 6.33 -24.80
N LYS A 15 -19.99 7.03 -25.40
CA LYS A 15 -19.75 7.98 -26.49
C LYS A 15 -18.85 9.14 -26.04
N THR A 16 -19.05 9.63 -24.81
CA THR A 16 -18.18 10.66 -24.20
C THR A 16 -16.76 10.14 -24.00
N ALA A 17 -16.61 8.95 -23.40
CA ALA A 17 -15.31 8.34 -23.18
C ALA A 17 -14.57 8.03 -24.50
N TRP A 18 -15.28 7.56 -25.53
CA TRP A 18 -14.73 7.31 -26.86
C TRP A 18 -14.25 8.59 -27.54
N LYS A 19 -15.02 9.69 -27.43
CA LYS A 19 -14.60 11.01 -27.91
C LYS A 19 -13.32 11.48 -27.22
N TRP A 20 -13.24 11.36 -25.89
CA TRP A 20 -12.04 11.73 -25.14
C TRP A 20 -10.82 10.89 -25.52
N TYR A 21 -10.99 9.58 -25.73
CA TYR A 21 -9.92 8.71 -26.22
C TYR A 21 -9.41 9.16 -27.60
N LYS A 22 -10.33 9.40 -28.55
CA LYS A 22 -9.98 9.83 -29.91
C LYS A 22 -9.30 11.21 -29.94
N GLU A 23 -9.67 12.09 -29.03
CA GLU A 23 -9.07 13.42 -28.85
C GLU A 23 -7.80 13.41 -27.99
N GLY A 24 -7.38 12.26 -27.44
CA GLY A 24 -6.23 12.17 -26.53
C GLY A 24 -6.44 12.87 -25.18
N LYS A 25 -7.68 13.19 -24.81
CA LYS A 25 -8.08 13.88 -23.57
C LYS A 25 -8.51 12.94 -22.45
N LEU A 26 -8.35 11.64 -22.66
CA LEU A 26 -8.71 10.67 -21.63
C LEU A 26 -7.80 10.87 -20.41
N PRO A 27 -8.34 11.05 -19.19
CA PRO A 27 -7.54 11.34 -18.00
C PRO A 27 -6.70 10.13 -17.51
N VAL A 28 -6.83 9.00 -18.18
CA VAL A 28 -6.21 7.73 -17.84
C VAL A 28 -5.54 7.13 -19.09
N PRO A 29 -4.40 6.44 -18.95
CA PRO A 29 -3.78 5.77 -20.09
C PRO A 29 -4.71 4.69 -20.66
N ALA A 30 -4.87 4.70 -21.98
CA ALA A 30 -5.63 3.69 -22.70
C ALA A 30 -4.95 3.36 -24.03
N TYR A 31 -5.20 2.16 -24.54
CA TYR A 31 -4.70 1.72 -25.84
C TYR A 31 -5.76 0.90 -26.56
N GLN A 32 -5.71 0.92 -27.88
CA GLN A 32 -6.59 0.12 -28.73
C GLN A 32 -5.88 -1.17 -29.14
N THR A 33 -6.55 -2.30 -28.96
CA THR A 33 -6.05 -3.59 -29.44
C THR A 33 -6.17 -3.68 -30.97
N PRO A 34 -5.44 -4.59 -31.62
CA PRO A 34 -5.61 -4.85 -33.07
C PRO A 34 -7.06 -5.20 -33.46
N THR A 35 -7.83 -5.77 -32.53
CA THR A 35 -9.26 -6.07 -32.69
C THR A 35 -10.19 -4.87 -32.51
N GLY A 36 -9.64 -3.66 -32.33
CA GLY A 36 -10.41 -2.43 -32.19
C GLY A 36 -10.94 -2.15 -30.77
N THR A 37 -10.72 -3.04 -29.81
CA THR A 37 -11.17 -2.87 -28.42
C THR A 37 -10.28 -1.87 -27.68
N ILE A 38 -10.88 -0.85 -27.05
CA ILE A 38 -10.14 0.12 -26.25
C ILE A 38 -10.06 -0.39 -24.80
N LEU A 39 -8.83 -0.58 -24.34
CA LEU A 39 -8.50 -1.02 -22.99
C LEU A 39 -7.93 0.15 -22.20
N VAL A 40 -8.58 0.46 -21.08
CA VAL A 40 -8.15 1.47 -20.13
C VAL A 40 -7.26 0.80 -19.08
N LYS A 41 -6.02 1.29 -18.97
CA LYS A 41 -5.10 1.01 -17.87
C LYS A 41 -5.50 1.90 -16.71
N VAL A 42 -6.57 1.52 -16.02
CA VAL A 42 -6.77 1.99 -14.65
C VAL A 42 -5.63 1.34 -13.87
N GLY A 43 -4.78 2.15 -13.25
CA GLY A 43 -3.79 1.62 -12.32
C GLY A 43 -4.53 0.64 -11.42
N GLU A 44 -4.04 -0.58 -11.32
CA GLU A 44 -4.62 -1.56 -10.41
C GLU A 44 -4.77 -0.84 -9.08
N GLU A 45 -6.01 -0.55 -8.66
CA GLU A 45 -6.30 -0.47 -7.25
C GLU A 45 -5.81 -1.82 -6.77
N LYS A 46 -4.61 -1.85 -6.18
CA LYS A 46 -4.05 -3.07 -5.62
C LYS A 46 -5.08 -3.53 -4.61
N GLU A 47 -5.94 -4.46 -5.02
CA GLU A 47 -6.84 -5.15 -4.13
C GLU A 47 -5.96 -5.72 -3.02
N GLY A 48 -6.15 -5.23 -1.81
CA GLY A 48 -5.62 -5.86 -0.60
C GLY A 48 -4.11 -5.87 -0.47
N GLY A 49 -3.43 -4.75 -0.76
CA GLY A 49 -2.08 -4.57 -0.25
C GLY A 49 -2.04 -4.82 1.27
N LYS A 50 -1.15 -5.71 1.71
CA LYS A 50 -1.06 -6.15 3.09
C LYS A 50 -0.60 -4.98 3.96
N THR A 51 -1.37 -4.68 5.01
CA THR A 51 -0.92 -3.76 6.05
C THR A 51 -0.05 -4.52 7.03
N ALA A 52 1.14 -4.00 7.31
CA ALA A 52 2.05 -4.55 8.30
C ALA A 52 2.30 -3.56 9.43
N VAL A 53 2.50 -4.08 10.64
CA VAL A 53 2.95 -3.31 11.80
C VAL A 53 4.45 -3.56 11.99
N TYR A 54 5.22 -2.50 12.20
CA TYR A 54 6.64 -2.60 12.57
C TYR A 54 6.91 -1.88 13.88
N ALA A 55 7.43 -2.62 14.86
CA ALA A 55 7.80 -2.12 16.18
C ALA A 55 9.27 -2.44 16.47
N ARG A 56 9.99 -1.48 17.09
CA ARG A 56 11.42 -1.63 17.39
C ARG A 56 11.77 -1.02 18.73
N VAL A 57 12.55 -1.75 19.52
CA VAL A 57 13.21 -1.25 20.74
C VAL A 57 14.73 -1.39 20.65
N SER A 58 15.45 -0.64 21.49
CA SER A 58 16.92 -0.55 21.40
C SER A 58 17.64 -1.60 22.23
N SER A 59 17.05 -2.05 23.35
CA SER A 59 17.58 -3.11 24.21
C SER A 59 16.56 -4.24 24.41
N ALA A 60 17.04 -5.45 24.68
CA ALA A 60 16.21 -6.59 25.05
C ALA A 60 15.45 -6.36 26.37
N ASP A 61 15.99 -5.53 27.26
CA ASP A 61 15.35 -5.16 28.53
C ASP A 61 14.05 -4.38 28.32
N GLN A 62 13.84 -3.83 27.12
CA GLN A 62 12.65 -3.09 26.73
C GLN A 62 11.60 -3.99 26.05
N ARG A 63 11.69 -5.32 26.18
CA ARG A 63 10.75 -6.25 25.54
C ARG A 63 9.30 -6.01 25.98
N ALA A 64 9.06 -5.70 27.25
CA ALA A 64 7.72 -5.38 27.73
C ALA A 64 7.15 -4.10 27.07
N ASP A 65 8.03 -3.14 26.74
CA ASP A 65 7.64 -1.94 26.00
C ASP A 65 7.32 -2.25 24.52
N LEU A 66 8.07 -3.17 23.92
CA LEU A 66 7.84 -3.65 22.55
C LEU A 66 6.45 -4.27 22.38
N ASP A 67 6.02 -5.11 23.32
CA ASP A 67 4.70 -5.74 23.28
C ASP A 67 3.57 -4.71 23.44
N ARG A 68 3.75 -3.72 24.32
CA ARG A 68 2.82 -2.59 24.49
C ARG A 68 2.75 -1.72 23.23
N GLN A 69 3.90 -1.48 22.59
CA GLN A 69 3.97 -0.74 21.33
C GLN A 69 3.20 -1.46 20.22
N VAL A 70 3.34 -2.78 20.09
CA VAL A 70 2.57 -3.58 19.14
C VAL A 70 1.07 -3.46 19.40
N ALA A 71 0.64 -3.59 20.66
CA ALA A 71 -0.78 -3.50 21.01
C ALA A 71 -1.39 -2.15 20.60
N ARG A 72 -0.71 -1.03 20.89
CA ARG A 72 -1.13 0.32 20.47
C ARG A 72 -1.24 0.45 18.95
N LEU A 73 -0.29 -0.13 18.21
CA LEU A 73 -0.28 -0.08 16.74
C LEU A 73 -1.40 -0.90 16.13
N LEU A 74 -1.74 -2.05 16.72
CA LEU A 74 -2.87 -2.87 16.30
C LEU A 74 -4.22 -2.17 16.59
N GLU A 75 -4.36 -1.54 17.76
CA GLU A 75 -5.55 -0.76 18.11
C GLU A 75 -5.72 0.42 17.16
N PHE A 76 -4.64 1.15 16.86
CA PHE A 76 -4.65 2.19 15.85
C PHE A 76 -5.08 1.65 14.48
N ALA A 77 -4.49 0.54 14.01
CA ALA A 77 -4.85 -0.05 12.72
C ALA A 77 -6.35 -0.41 12.65
N ASN A 78 -6.88 -1.04 13.71
CA ASN A 78 -8.29 -1.38 13.82
C ASN A 78 -9.18 -0.13 13.81
N SER A 79 -8.80 0.94 14.52
CA SER A 79 -9.55 2.20 14.53
C SER A 79 -9.62 2.88 13.16
N GLN A 80 -8.62 2.63 12.30
CA GLN A 80 -8.56 3.14 10.93
C GLN A 80 -9.17 2.17 9.91
N GLY A 81 -9.78 1.06 10.35
CA GLY A 81 -10.34 0.04 9.47
C GLY A 81 -9.29 -0.73 8.65
N MET A 82 -8.02 -0.70 9.07
CA MET A 82 -6.92 -1.39 8.40
C MET A 82 -6.71 -2.78 8.98
N ALA A 83 -6.95 -3.82 8.18
CA ALA A 83 -6.66 -5.19 8.57
C ALA A 83 -5.15 -5.46 8.52
N VAL A 84 -4.55 -5.73 9.69
CA VAL A 84 -3.11 -6.05 9.79
C VAL A 84 -2.86 -7.50 9.41
N ALA A 85 -2.14 -7.71 8.33
CA ALA A 85 -1.76 -9.03 7.84
C ALA A 85 -0.46 -9.56 8.48
N LYS A 86 0.39 -8.67 9.01
CA LYS A 86 1.72 -9.04 9.50
C LYS A 86 2.20 -8.09 10.59
N THR A 87 2.74 -8.64 11.67
CA THR A 87 3.40 -7.87 12.73
C THR A 87 4.87 -8.25 12.78
N VAL A 88 5.76 -7.26 12.71
CA VAL A 88 7.20 -7.43 12.72
C VAL A 88 7.79 -6.66 13.90
N THR A 89 8.48 -7.38 14.78
CA THR A 89 9.17 -6.80 15.93
C THR A 89 10.68 -6.97 15.82
N GLU A 90 11.43 -5.93 16.19
CA GLU A 90 12.88 -5.92 16.08
C GLU A 90 13.52 -5.33 17.34
N ILE A 91 14.60 -5.95 17.81
CA ILE A 91 15.41 -5.45 18.92
C ILE A 91 16.78 -5.14 18.35
N GLY A 92 17.21 -3.88 18.47
CA GLY A 92 18.52 -3.47 17.97
C GLY A 92 18.72 -1.97 18.08
N SER A 93 19.96 -1.55 18.29
CA SER A 93 20.32 -0.13 18.41
C SER A 93 20.14 0.61 17.09
N GLY A 94 19.83 1.91 17.17
CA GLY A 94 19.63 2.76 15.98
C GLY A 94 20.86 2.82 15.07
N LEU A 95 22.07 2.81 15.66
CA LEU A 95 23.34 3.01 14.96
C LEU A 95 23.95 1.72 14.38
N ASN A 96 23.78 0.56 15.03
CA ASN A 96 24.46 -0.69 14.67
C ASN A 96 23.51 -1.89 14.46
N GLY A 97 22.21 -1.70 14.68
CA GLY A 97 21.21 -2.75 14.48
C GLY A 97 21.01 -3.03 12.99
N ARG A 98 21.53 -4.16 12.49
CA ARG A 98 21.18 -4.66 11.15
C ARG A 98 19.67 -4.88 11.10
N ARG A 99 18.92 -3.95 10.50
CA ARG A 99 17.45 -3.94 10.40
C ARG A 99 16.93 -4.97 9.40
N ARG A 100 17.35 -6.22 9.55
CA ARG A 100 17.08 -7.29 8.57
C ARG A 100 15.58 -7.53 8.42
N LYS A 101 14.82 -7.41 9.51
CA LYS A 101 13.38 -7.63 9.46
C LYS A 101 12.67 -6.47 8.77
N LEU A 102 13.05 -5.22 9.05
CA LEU A 102 12.54 -4.06 8.33
C LEU A 102 12.88 -4.10 6.84
N MET A 103 14.13 -4.40 6.48
CA MET A 103 14.53 -4.48 5.06
C MET A 103 13.74 -5.57 4.34
N ARG A 104 13.55 -6.75 4.96
CA ARG A 104 12.70 -7.80 4.41
C ARG A 104 11.25 -7.36 4.25
N LEU A 105 10.73 -6.55 5.18
CA LEU A 105 9.37 -6.01 5.10
C LEU A 105 9.23 -4.98 3.98
N LEU A 106 10.24 -4.14 3.76
CA LEU A 106 10.27 -3.14 2.69
C LEU A 106 10.48 -3.76 1.30
N SER A 107 11.15 -4.91 1.21
CA SER A 107 11.32 -5.66 -0.03
C SER A 107 10.12 -6.54 -0.40
N ASP A 108 9.10 -6.62 0.46
CA ASP A 108 7.92 -7.47 0.25
C ASP A 108 6.90 -6.74 -0.63
N PRO A 109 6.69 -7.15 -1.90
CA PRO A 109 5.82 -6.42 -2.82
C PRO A 109 4.34 -6.52 -2.46
N GLU A 110 3.97 -7.48 -1.60
CA GLU A 110 2.61 -7.62 -1.07
C GLU A 110 2.31 -6.58 0.01
N VAL A 111 3.32 -6.05 0.69
CA VAL A 111 3.16 -5.06 1.75
C VAL A 111 3.10 -3.67 1.14
N THR A 112 1.93 -3.04 1.19
CA THR A 112 1.73 -1.68 0.66
C THR A 112 1.75 -0.62 1.74
N THR A 113 1.50 -1.01 2.98
CA THR A 113 1.34 -0.09 4.11
C THR A 113 2.08 -0.64 5.32
N ILE A 114 2.94 0.19 5.92
CA ILE A 114 3.66 -0.15 7.15
C ILE A 114 3.29 0.89 8.20
N ILE A 115 2.71 0.43 9.31
CA ILE A 115 2.37 1.26 10.46
C ILE A 115 3.53 1.19 11.46
N VAL A 116 3.98 2.37 11.89
CA VAL A 116 5.03 2.55 12.90
C VAL A 116 4.58 3.58 13.92
N GLU A 117 5.08 3.49 15.15
CA GLU A 117 4.71 4.46 16.20
C GLU A 117 5.39 5.82 16.02
N HIS A 118 6.66 5.81 15.60
CA HIS A 118 7.40 7.03 15.37
C HIS A 118 8.20 6.98 14.07
N ARG A 119 8.14 8.05 13.29
CA ARG A 119 8.84 8.20 12.01
C ARG A 119 10.36 8.05 12.14
N ASP A 120 10.94 8.52 13.24
CA ASP A 120 12.39 8.42 13.52
C ASP A 120 12.85 6.98 13.77
N ARG A 121 11.95 6.06 14.12
CA ARG A 121 12.29 4.64 14.30
C ARG A 121 12.47 3.87 13.00
N LEU A 122 12.07 4.44 11.86
CA LEU A 122 12.32 3.91 10.50
C LEU A 122 13.73 4.23 9.99
N ALA A 123 14.24 5.45 10.21
CA ALA A 123 15.40 5.98 9.49
C ALA A 123 16.28 6.95 10.31
N ARG A 124 16.63 6.60 11.55
CA ARG A 124 17.82 7.15 12.22
C ARG A 124 19.06 6.33 11.96
#